data_AF-A0AAD9Y6H7-F1
#
_entry.id   AF-A0AAD9Y6H7-F1
#
_cell.length_a   1.000
_cell.length_b   1.000
_cell.length_c   1.000
_cell.angle_alpha   90.00
_cell.angle_beta   90.00
_cell.angle_gamma   90.00
#
_symmetry.space_group_name_H-M   'P 1'
#
loop_
_entity.id
_entity.type
_entity.pdbx_description
1 polymer ?
#
loop_
_entity_poly.entity_id
_entity_poly.type
_entity_poly.pdbx_seq_one_letter_code
_entity_poly.pdbx_strand_id
1 'polypeptide(L)'
;MKSTVLTVVLSPSGVAAQLTGPVGPTTDLSKKTTECNILNYGGASDNSTDVADAIENAYRSCVLVHSGSRLIVPEGNYLIKRTAILSNGTNWAFQLDGLITLAYGGNWTVDRELILQGFAGVEQLNATINGEGDGLFLQNGITIINPVDFEFYSQNGKGAIQGQGYLYRNSGNTFRPRLIRLISPINTSVHDLILVDSPKFHIVFDFAVNLEVYHLTIRGANLGSYDGVDVVGTNYWIHDIEVTNRDECVSVKSPSNHALVENLVCNQAGSGISIGSLNVSASIANIHARNISIIQGNNIAFIKTYPGGSGYVTNITFENFRSKASLYGLDINQYWQNTFEPDTGAVALSNLVFRNFSGSVADGAKRPPLYLIANDLTYATNVTVEDFSLWTESGTYVVNKISNIFGSGDNSYGAGDGIKSLTSKHSRTAYTPAPLWKPEGDYDKHYWGSF
;
A
#
# COMPACT_ATOMS: atom_id res chain seq x y z
N MET A 1 -10.09 31.43 54.47
CA MET A 1 -9.01 30.72 53.75
C MET A 1 -9.59 29.40 53.29
N LYS A 2 -10.15 29.32 52.07
CA LYS A 2 -9.50 28.73 50.87
C LYS A 2 -8.76 27.42 51.18
N SER A 3 -9.29 26.31 50.67
CA SER A 3 -8.58 25.56 49.64
C SER A 3 -9.55 24.61 48.92
N THR A 4 -9.94 24.99 47.70
CA THR A 4 -10.66 24.12 46.77
C THR A 4 -9.60 23.34 46.00
N VAL A 5 -9.60 22.02 46.14
CA VAL A 5 -8.71 21.13 45.38
C VAL A 5 -9.22 21.08 43.95
N LEU A 6 -8.45 21.66 43.03
CA LEU A 6 -8.69 21.63 41.59
C LEU A 6 -8.13 20.32 41.06
N THR A 7 -9.00 19.36 40.75
CA THR A 7 -8.62 18.12 40.05
C THR A 7 -8.33 18.48 38.60
N VAL A 8 -7.04 18.50 38.23
CA VAL A 8 -6.61 18.62 36.84
C VAL A 8 -6.92 17.29 36.15
N VAL A 9 -7.97 17.28 35.31
CA VAL A 9 -8.20 16.23 34.33
C VAL A 9 -7.12 16.41 33.26
N LEU A 10 -6.13 15.51 33.24
CA LEU A 10 -5.26 15.36 32.08
C LEU A 10 -6.14 14.89 30.91
N SER A 11 -6.34 15.77 29.95
CA SER A 11 -6.90 15.41 28.65
C SER A 11 -5.99 14.36 27.99
N PRO A 12 -6.53 13.23 27.49
CA PRO A 12 -5.74 12.35 26.65
C PRO A 12 -5.31 13.18 25.44
N SER A 13 -4.01 13.17 25.13
CA SER A 13 -3.46 13.78 23.93
C SER A 13 -4.29 13.32 22.74
N GLY A 14 -5.13 14.23 22.23
CA GLY A 14 -5.97 13.99 21.08
C GLY A 14 -5.08 13.52 19.94
N VAL A 15 -5.40 12.34 19.43
CA VAL A 15 -4.89 11.89 18.13
C VAL A 15 -5.39 12.93 17.13
N ALA A 16 -4.51 13.88 16.81
CA ALA A 16 -4.79 14.93 15.85
C ALA A 16 -5.13 14.25 14.52
N ALA A 17 -6.26 14.63 13.93
CA ALA A 17 -6.66 14.18 12.60
C ALA A 17 -5.44 14.23 11.66
N GLN A 18 -5.03 13.07 11.15
CA GLN A 18 -3.78 12.91 10.39
C GLN A 18 -3.90 13.43 8.96
N LEU A 19 -5.12 13.63 8.47
CA LEU A 19 -5.34 14.40 7.25
C LEU A 19 -5.10 15.88 7.54
N THR A 20 -4.38 16.55 6.64
CA THR A 20 -4.09 18.00 6.75
C THR A 20 -5.21 18.88 6.18
N GLY A 21 -6.20 18.29 5.53
CA GLY A 21 -7.32 18.97 4.88
C GLY A 21 -8.22 18.00 4.12
N PRO A 22 -9.16 18.52 3.31
CA PRO A 22 -10.00 17.69 2.45
C PRO A 22 -9.18 16.79 1.52
N VAL A 23 -9.72 15.62 1.22
CA VAL A 23 -9.25 14.69 0.20
C VAL A 23 -10.32 14.54 -0.88
N GLY A 24 -9.97 13.94 -2.02
CA GLY A 24 -10.92 13.71 -3.11
C GLY A 24 -11.09 14.92 -4.06
N PRO A 25 -11.98 14.80 -5.05
CA PRO A 25 -12.30 15.85 -6.01
C PRO A 25 -12.84 17.11 -5.32
N THR A 26 -12.53 18.27 -5.88
CA THR A 26 -13.07 19.56 -5.43
C THR A 26 -14.40 19.90 -6.10
N THR A 27 -14.71 19.25 -7.22
CA THR A 27 -15.97 19.39 -7.95
C THR A 27 -16.79 18.11 -7.85
N ASP A 28 -18.01 18.20 -7.32
CA ASP A 28 -18.94 17.08 -7.23
C ASP A 28 -19.13 16.38 -8.58
N LEU A 29 -19.19 15.05 -8.57
CA LEU A 29 -19.47 14.23 -9.75
C LEU A 29 -20.71 14.71 -10.53
N SER A 30 -21.76 15.15 -9.82
CA SER A 30 -23.01 15.65 -10.42
C SER A 30 -22.83 16.89 -11.32
N LYS A 31 -21.71 17.61 -11.19
CA LYS A 31 -21.35 18.76 -12.02
C LYS A 31 -20.58 18.37 -13.28
N LYS A 32 -20.10 17.13 -13.37
CA LYS A 32 -19.37 16.60 -14.53
C LYS A 32 -20.37 16.07 -15.57
N THR A 33 -21.03 16.98 -16.29
CA THR A 33 -22.19 16.64 -17.14
C THR A 33 -21.85 16.29 -18.59
N THR A 34 -20.64 16.59 -19.08
CA THR A 34 -20.28 16.33 -20.49
C THR A 34 -19.90 14.86 -20.68
N GLU A 35 -20.68 14.11 -21.45
CA GLU A 35 -20.45 12.66 -21.64
C GLU A 35 -19.53 12.39 -22.84
N CYS A 36 -18.39 11.77 -22.57
CA CYS A 36 -17.41 11.32 -23.54
C CYS A 36 -17.43 9.78 -23.61
N ASN A 37 -18.47 9.22 -24.22
CA ASN A 37 -18.68 7.77 -24.30
C ASN A 37 -17.80 7.12 -25.37
N ILE A 38 -16.98 6.13 -25.00
CA ILE A 38 -16.01 5.49 -25.91
C ILE A 38 -16.64 4.86 -27.16
N LEU A 39 -17.92 4.50 -27.12
CA LEU A 39 -18.63 3.94 -28.29
C LEU A 39 -18.74 4.96 -29.44
N ASN A 40 -18.74 6.26 -29.12
CA ASN A 40 -18.73 7.34 -30.10
C ASN A 40 -17.32 7.61 -30.69
N TYR A 41 -16.29 6.95 -30.16
CA TYR A 41 -14.88 7.13 -30.53
C TYR A 41 -14.25 5.82 -31.03
N GLY A 42 -15.07 4.88 -31.52
CA GLY A 42 -14.62 3.62 -32.12
C GLY A 42 -14.55 2.45 -31.14
N GLY A 43 -15.02 2.61 -29.90
CA GLY A 43 -15.10 1.53 -28.93
C GLY A 43 -16.20 0.52 -29.30
N ALA A 44 -15.94 -0.77 -29.06
CA ALA A 44 -16.91 -1.83 -29.23
C ALA A 44 -16.88 -2.79 -28.03
N SER A 45 -18.06 -3.15 -27.52
CA SER A 45 -18.24 -4.09 -26.41
C SER A 45 -18.29 -5.55 -26.89
N ASP A 46 -17.36 -5.93 -27.76
CA ASP A 46 -17.29 -7.24 -28.43
C ASP A 46 -16.20 -8.17 -27.86
N ASN A 47 -15.47 -7.72 -26.83
CA ASN A 47 -14.31 -8.39 -26.23
C ASN A 47 -13.24 -8.83 -27.26
N SER A 48 -13.10 -8.09 -28.38
CA SER A 48 -12.21 -8.44 -29.49
C SER A 48 -11.50 -7.20 -30.06
N THR A 49 -12.25 -6.11 -30.23
CA THR A 49 -11.74 -4.80 -30.61
C THR A 49 -10.87 -4.25 -29.47
N ASP A 50 -9.69 -3.75 -29.81
CA ASP A 50 -8.82 -3.08 -28.84
C ASP A 50 -9.37 -1.67 -28.56
N VAL A 51 -9.97 -1.48 -27.38
CA VAL A 51 -10.59 -0.20 -27.03
C VAL A 51 -9.63 0.81 -26.44
N ALA A 52 -8.33 0.51 -26.32
CA ALA A 52 -7.34 1.48 -25.85
C ALA A 52 -7.33 2.74 -26.73
N ASP A 53 -7.44 2.58 -28.05
CA ASP A 53 -7.55 3.69 -29.01
C ASP A 53 -8.83 4.51 -28.77
N ALA A 54 -9.97 3.85 -28.55
CA ALA A 54 -11.24 4.52 -28.32
C ALA A 54 -11.27 5.32 -27.00
N ILE A 55 -10.68 4.75 -25.95
CA ILE A 55 -10.49 5.41 -24.65
C ILE A 55 -9.65 6.68 -24.84
N GLU A 56 -8.49 6.58 -25.51
CA GLU A 56 -7.62 7.73 -25.73
C GLU A 56 -8.21 8.78 -26.68
N ASN A 57 -8.94 8.36 -27.71
CA ASN A 57 -9.62 9.27 -28.63
C ASN A 57 -10.74 10.04 -27.92
N ALA A 58 -11.58 9.36 -27.14
CA ALA A 58 -12.60 10.02 -26.32
C ALA A 58 -11.97 11.00 -25.33
N TYR A 59 -10.86 10.61 -24.71
CA TYR A 59 -10.13 11.46 -23.80
C TYR A 59 -9.57 12.72 -24.49
N ARG A 60 -8.83 12.57 -25.59
CA ARG A 60 -8.20 13.71 -26.28
C ARG A 60 -9.20 14.63 -26.97
N SER A 61 -10.24 14.06 -27.59
CA SER A 61 -11.19 14.81 -28.41
C SER A 61 -12.39 15.36 -27.62
N CYS A 62 -12.63 14.88 -26.39
CA CYS A 62 -13.76 15.34 -25.58
C CYS A 62 -13.33 15.73 -24.16
N VAL A 63 -12.66 14.84 -23.41
CA VAL A 63 -12.32 15.12 -22.01
C VAL A 63 -11.39 16.33 -21.87
N LEU A 64 -10.29 16.36 -22.65
CA LEU A 64 -9.34 17.47 -22.63
C LEU A 64 -9.90 18.78 -23.18
N VAL A 65 -10.99 18.72 -23.95
CA VAL A 65 -11.63 19.89 -24.58
C VAL A 65 -12.73 20.47 -23.70
N HIS A 66 -13.35 19.64 -22.86
CA HIS A 66 -14.51 20.01 -22.05
C HIS A 66 -14.25 19.71 -20.57
N SER A 67 -14.01 20.75 -19.77
CA SER A 67 -14.02 20.62 -18.31
C SER A 67 -15.42 20.23 -17.81
N GLY A 68 -15.49 19.49 -16.71
CA GLY A 68 -16.72 18.87 -16.23
C GLY A 68 -17.17 17.71 -17.12
N SER A 69 -16.23 16.93 -17.65
CA SER A 69 -16.51 15.77 -18.51
C SER A 69 -16.40 14.44 -17.78
N ARG A 70 -17.08 13.43 -18.32
CA ARG A 70 -17.01 12.03 -17.91
C ARG A 70 -16.59 11.18 -19.10
N LEU A 71 -15.43 10.54 -19.01
CA LEU A 71 -15.03 9.46 -19.91
C LEU A 71 -15.83 8.21 -19.53
N ILE A 72 -16.70 7.73 -20.42
CA ILE A 72 -17.64 6.65 -20.11
C ILE A 72 -17.26 5.39 -20.88
N VAL A 73 -16.97 4.32 -20.13
CA VAL A 73 -16.95 2.94 -20.61
C VAL A 73 -18.24 2.29 -20.12
N PRO A 74 -19.30 2.23 -20.95
CA PRO A 74 -20.62 1.76 -20.53
C PRO A 74 -20.60 0.25 -20.29
N GLU A 75 -21.68 -0.30 -19.74
CA GLU A 75 -21.83 -1.75 -19.55
C GLU A 75 -21.52 -2.54 -20.83
N GLY A 76 -20.73 -3.61 -20.70
CA GLY A 76 -20.24 -4.40 -21.83
C GLY A 76 -18.92 -5.10 -21.52
N ASN A 77 -18.44 -5.91 -22.46
CA ASN A 77 -17.15 -6.58 -22.37
C ASN A 77 -16.17 -5.96 -23.36
N TYR A 78 -15.05 -5.46 -22.87
CA TYR A 78 -14.06 -4.74 -23.65
C TYR A 78 -12.70 -5.39 -23.48
N LEU A 79 -11.87 -5.24 -24.51
CA LEU A 79 -10.50 -5.75 -24.54
C LEU A 79 -9.55 -4.58 -24.76
N ILE A 80 -8.46 -4.51 -24.01
CA ILE A 80 -7.31 -3.68 -24.35
C ILE A 80 -6.10 -4.56 -24.68
N LYS A 81 -5.39 -4.26 -25.77
CA LYS A 81 -4.18 -5.01 -26.19
C LYS A 81 -2.90 -4.19 -26.06
N ARG A 82 -3.02 -2.94 -25.61
CA ARG A 82 -1.93 -2.04 -25.26
C ARG A 82 -2.30 -1.18 -24.06
N THR A 83 -1.31 -0.55 -23.44
CA THR A 83 -1.56 0.44 -22.37
C THR A 83 -2.50 1.54 -22.88
N ALA A 84 -3.51 1.91 -22.09
CA ALA A 84 -4.30 3.11 -22.31
C ALA A 84 -3.70 4.27 -21.49
N ILE A 85 -3.33 5.37 -22.16
CA ILE A 85 -2.64 6.50 -21.50
C ILE A 85 -3.52 7.75 -21.50
N LEU A 86 -3.88 8.21 -20.31
CA LEU A 86 -4.66 9.43 -20.07
C LEU A 86 -3.78 10.44 -19.33
N SER A 87 -3.33 11.49 -20.03
CA SER A 87 -2.38 12.45 -19.47
C SER A 87 -2.97 13.86 -19.40
N ASN A 88 -2.85 14.46 -18.22
CA ASN A 88 -3.40 15.73 -17.77
C ASN A 88 -4.91 15.70 -17.50
N GLY A 89 -5.62 16.77 -17.83
CA GLY A 89 -7.05 16.93 -17.59
C GLY A 89 -7.35 17.48 -16.19
N THR A 90 -8.26 18.44 -16.15
CA THR A 90 -8.72 19.07 -14.92
C THR A 90 -10.24 19.04 -14.85
N ASN A 91 -10.80 18.68 -13.70
CA ASN A 91 -12.24 18.58 -13.45
C ASN A 91 -12.90 17.61 -14.45
N TRP A 92 -12.62 16.32 -14.27
CA TRP A 92 -13.19 15.26 -15.11
C TRP A 92 -13.36 13.97 -14.30
N ALA A 93 -14.04 12.98 -14.86
CA ALA A 93 -14.14 11.66 -14.27
C ALA A 93 -14.00 10.55 -15.31
N PHE A 94 -13.55 9.38 -14.86
CA PHE A 94 -13.58 8.13 -15.60
C PHE A 94 -14.66 7.25 -14.98
N GLN A 95 -15.78 7.10 -15.69
CA GLN A 95 -16.86 6.19 -15.36
C GLN A 95 -16.67 4.85 -16.08
N LEU A 96 -16.32 3.81 -15.33
CA LEU A 96 -16.21 2.43 -15.81
C LEU A 96 -17.38 1.61 -15.28
N ASP A 97 -18.34 1.31 -16.15
CA ASP A 97 -19.51 0.46 -15.83
C ASP A 97 -19.42 -0.92 -16.48
N GLY A 98 -18.50 -1.10 -17.43
CA GLY A 98 -18.22 -2.37 -18.11
C GLY A 98 -17.07 -3.17 -17.48
N LEU A 99 -16.72 -4.25 -18.17
CA LEU A 99 -15.54 -5.08 -17.90
C LEU A 99 -14.45 -4.80 -18.93
N ILE A 100 -13.30 -4.29 -18.50
CA ILE A 100 -12.09 -4.22 -19.34
C ILE A 100 -11.22 -5.44 -19.06
N THR A 101 -10.85 -6.19 -20.09
CA THR A 101 -9.87 -7.28 -20.02
C THR A 101 -8.55 -6.84 -20.64
N LEU A 102 -7.43 -7.03 -19.94
CA LEU A 102 -6.10 -6.89 -20.53
C LEU A 102 -5.77 -8.17 -21.30
N ALA A 103 -5.41 -8.04 -22.59
CA ALA A 103 -5.00 -9.18 -23.40
C ALA A 103 -3.62 -9.71 -22.98
N TYR A 104 -3.48 -11.02 -22.76
CA TYR A 104 -2.15 -11.60 -22.58
C TYR A 104 -1.18 -11.26 -23.73
N GLY A 105 0.03 -10.83 -23.38
CA GLY A 105 1.06 -10.46 -24.36
C GLY A 105 0.84 -9.12 -25.05
N GLY A 106 -0.07 -8.27 -24.55
CA GLY A 106 -0.25 -6.91 -25.04
C GLY A 106 0.99 -6.01 -24.90
N ASN A 107 0.98 -4.87 -25.60
CA ASN A 107 2.04 -3.86 -25.48
C ASN A 107 1.78 -2.93 -24.29
N TRP A 108 2.35 -3.25 -23.14
CA TRP A 108 2.13 -2.53 -21.89
C TRP A 108 3.12 -1.42 -21.60
N THR A 109 4.04 -1.14 -22.53
CA THR A 109 5.13 -0.19 -22.32
C THR A 109 4.60 1.23 -22.30
N VAL A 110 4.93 1.97 -21.25
CA VAL A 110 4.71 3.40 -21.08
C VAL A 110 6.04 4.12 -21.26
N ASP A 111 6.06 5.14 -22.11
CA ASP A 111 7.28 5.93 -22.31
C ASP A 111 7.74 6.57 -21.00
N ARG A 112 9.03 6.43 -20.70
CA ARG A 112 9.63 6.97 -19.47
C ARG A 112 9.39 8.47 -19.34
N GLU A 113 9.47 9.21 -20.43
CA GLU A 113 9.25 10.66 -20.45
C GLU A 113 7.85 11.05 -19.99
N LEU A 114 6.82 10.25 -20.30
CA LEU A 114 5.46 10.51 -19.84
C LEU A 114 5.34 10.33 -18.33
N ILE A 115 5.99 9.31 -17.77
CA ILE A 115 6.04 9.12 -16.33
C ILE A 115 6.78 10.30 -15.67
N LEU A 116 7.88 10.77 -16.28
CA LEU A 116 8.64 11.92 -15.81
C LEU A 116 7.86 13.25 -15.86
N GLN A 117 6.84 13.39 -16.73
CA GLN A 117 5.95 14.56 -16.73
C GLN A 117 5.11 14.67 -15.45
N GLY A 118 4.88 13.56 -14.73
CA GLY A 118 4.30 13.56 -13.39
C GLY A 118 5.09 14.41 -12.39
N PHE A 119 6.36 14.67 -12.66
CA PHE A 119 7.30 15.32 -11.75
C PHE A 119 7.54 16.80 -12.09
N ALA A 120 6.78 17.41 -13.01
CA ALA A 120 6.98 18.81 -13.38
C ALA A 120 6.76 19.74 -12.18
N GLY A 121 7.85 20.31 -11.64
CA GLY A 121 7.84 21.21 -10.48
C GLY A 121 8.25 20.56 -9.14
N VAL A 122 8.55 19.27 -9.12
CA VAL A 122 9.18 18.58 -7.98
C VAL A 122 10.67 18.40 -8.30
N GLU A 123 11.57 18.52 -7.31
CA GLU A 123 12.97 18.13 -7.50
C GLU A 123 13.03 16.73 -8.12
N GLN A 124 13.80 16.58 -9.20
CA GLN A 124 13.95 15.31 -9.89
C GLN A 124 14.50 14.30 -8.88
N LEU A 125 13.65 13.36 -8.43
CA LEU A 125 13.99 12.31 -7.49
C LEU A 125 14.90 11.27 -8.18
N ASN A 126 16.15 11.67 -8.43
CA ASN A 126 17.27 10.89 -8.96
C ASN A 126 17.01 10.12 -10.29
N ALA A 127 18.07 9.80 -11.03
CA ALA A 127 17.95 9.05 -12.30
C ALA A 127 17.33 7.65 -12.12
N THR A 128 17.30 7.16 -10.89
CA THR A 128 16.69 5.90 -10.45
C THR A 128 15.42 6.20 -9.67
N ILE A 129 14.28 6.24 -10.36
CA ILE A 129 12.97 6.03 -9.73
C ILE A 129 12.93 4.57 -9.26
N ASN A 130 13.63 4.26 -8.18
CA ASN A 130 13.70 2.93 -7.58
C ASN A 130 12.59 2.81 -6.52
N GLY A 131 11.34 2.88 -6.99
CA GLY A 131 10.19 2.41 -6.20
C GLY A 131 10.05 0.89 -6.23
N GLU A 132 10.62 0.25 -7.25
CA GLU A 132 10.67 -1.21 -7.39
C GLU A 132 12.04 -1.63 -7.95
N GLY A 133 12.75 -2.53 -7.26
CA GLY A 133 14.10 -2.96 -7.60
C GLY A 133 14.24 -3.79 -8.88
N ASP A 134 13.19 -3.90 -9.70
CA ASP A 134 13.14 -4.79 -10.87
C ASP A 134 13.41 -4.10 -12.22
N GLY A 135 13.51 -2.77 -12.25
CA GLY A 135 13.76 -2.02 -13.48
C GLY A 135 12.62 -2.07 -14.52
N LEU A 136 11.48 -2.70 -14.22
CA LEU A 136 10.34 -2.88 -15.12
C LEU A 136 9.24 -1.84 -14.89
N PHE A 137 9.58 -0.69 -14.31
CA PHE A 137 8.68 0.40 -13.88
C PHE A 137 7.65 0.87 -14.94
N LEU A 138 7.90 0.57 -16.20
CA LEU A 138 7.21 1.10 -17.37
C LEU A 138 6.06 0.24 -17.90
N GLN A 139 5.63 -0.82 -17.21
CA GLN A 139 4.56 -1.69 -17.70
C GLN A 139 3.25 -1.54 -16.93
N ASN A 140 2.21 -1.02 -17.58
CA ASN A 140 0.89 -0.79 -16.98
C ASN A 140 -0.23 -1.06 -18.00
N GLY A 141 -1.40 -1.52 -17.53
CA GLY A 141 -2.60 -1.65 -18.34
C GLY A 141 -3.27 -0.31 -18.62
N ILE A 142 -3.58 0.43 -17.56
CA ILE A 142 -4.12 1.80 -17.63
C ILE A 142 -3.17 2.72 -16.86
N THR A 143 -2.76 3.80 -17.51
CA THR A 143 -1.90 4.83 -16.92
C THR A 143 -2.59 6.19 -16.97
N ILE A 144 -2.76 6.82 -15.81
CA ILE A 144 -3.33 8.16 -15.68
C ILE A 144 -2.26 9.07 -15.09
N ILE A 145 -1.94 10.17 -15.75
CA ILE A 145 -0.80 11.04 -15.42
C ILE A 145 -1.33 12.46 -15.19
N ASN A 146 -0.94 13.10 -14.09
CA ASN A 146 -1.34 14.46 -13.72
C ASN A 146 -2.87 14.73 -13.77
N PRO A 147 -3.75 13.81 -13.31
CA PRO A 147 -5.16 14.16 -13.22
C PRO A 147 -5.40 15.14 -12.06
N VAL A 148 -6.17 16.20 -12.30
CA VAL A 148 -6.53 17.20 -11.28
C VAL A 148 -8.04 17.27 -11.14
N ASP A 149 -8.56 17.27 -9.91
CA ASP A 149 -10.01 17.30 -9.66
C ASP A 149 -10.72 16.14 -10.38
N PHE A 150 -10.26 14.92 -10.07
CA PHE A 150 -10.48 13.73 -10.87
C PHE A 150 -11.14 12.60 -10.07
N GLU A 151 -11.99 11.82 -10.71
CA GLU A 151 -12.72 10.72 -10.08
C GLU A 151 -12.72 9.51 -10.99
N PHE A 152 -12.26 8.35 -10.51
CA PHE A 152 -12.33 7.08 -11.23
C PHE A 152 -13.28 6.14 -10.51
N TYR A 153 -14.42 5.86 -11.12
CA TYR A 153 -15.51 5.18 -10.43
C TYR A 153 -16.32 4.25 -11.33
N SER A 154 -17.16 3.44 -10.69
CA SER A 154 -18.27 2.75 -11.34
C SER A 154 -19.59 3.27 -10.83
N GLN A 155 -20.51 3.65 -11.73
CA GLN A 155 -21.83 4.11 -11.34
C GLN A 155 -22.74 2.96 -10.90
N ASN A 156 -22.53 1.76 -11.48
CA ASN A 156 -23.33 0.57 -11.18
C ASN A 156 -22.71 -0.34 -10.12
N GLY A 157 -21.52 0.02 -9.59
CA GLY A 157 -20.75 -0.79 -8.63
C GLY A 157 -20.26 -2.14 -9.18
N LYS A 158 -20.23 -2.29 -10.51
CA LYS A 158 -19.84 -3.53 -11.20
C LYS A 158 -18.69 -3.33 -12.18
N GLY A 159 -18.24 -2.09 -12.37
CA GLY A 159 -17.07 -1.74 -13.15
C GLY A 159 -15.87 -2.55 -12.73
N ALA A 160 -15.28 -3.28 -13.67
CA ALA A 160 -14.24 -4.24 -13.37
C ALA A 160 -13.11 -4.21 -14.38
N ILE A 161 -11.90 -4.52 -13.91
CA ILE A 161 -10.74 -4.77 -14.76
C ILE A 161 -10.18 -6.15 -14.47
N GLN A 162 -10.09 -6.97 -15.50
CA GLN A 162 -9.55 -8.32 -15.49
C GLN A 162 -8.15 -8.32 -16.13
N GLY A 163 -7.12 -8.59 -15.34
CA GLY A 163 -5.72 -8.54 -15.78
C GLY A 163 -5.20 -9.78 -16.51
N GLN A 164 -5.91 -10.91 -16.41
CA GLN A 164 -5.51 -12.24 -16.90
C GLN A 164 -4.11 -12.66 -16.42
N GLY A 165 -3.73 -12.28 -15.20
CA GLY A 165 -2.44 -12.55 -14.60
C GLY A 165 -2.07 -14.03 -14.54
N TYR A 166 -3.07 -14.93 -14.46
CA TYR A 166 -2.84 -16.38 -14.50
C TYR A 166 -2.12 -16.85 -15.77
N LEU A 167 -2.30 -16.18 -16.91
CA LEU A 167 -1.62 -16.53 -18.16
C LEU A 167 -0.12 -16.29 -18.08
N TYR A 168 0.29 -15.18 -17.43
CA TYR A 168 1.69 -14.87 -17.16
C TYR A 168 2.32 -15.86 -16.17
N ARG A 169 1.58 -16.23 -15.12
CA ARG A 169 2.04 -17.23 -14.14
C ARG A 169 2.24 -18.60 -14.78
N ASN A 170 1.26 -19.06 -15.55
CA ASN A 170 1.31 -20.37 -16.20
C ASN A 170 2.41 -20.48 -17.25
N SER A 171 2.77 -19.38 -17.91
CA SER A 171 3.85 -19.33 -18.89
C SER A 171 5.23 -19.03 -18.29
N GLY A 172 5.31 -18.70 -16.99
CA GLY A 172 6.55 -18.24 -16.36
C GLY A 172 7.05 -16.90 -16.90
N ASN A 173 6.17 -16.07 -17.48
CA ASN A 173 6.56 -14.79 -18.06
C ASN A 173 6.71 -13.73 -16.95
N THR A 174 7.93 -13.21 -16.79
CA THR A 174 8.26 -12.18 -15.79
C THR A 174 8.00 -10.75 -16.28
N PHE A 175 7.77 -10.53 -17.58
CA PHE A 175 7.36 -9.25 -18.16
C PHE A 175 5.86 -9.05 -17.97
N ARG A 176 5.48 -8.55 -16.79
CA ARG A 176 4.09 -8.48 -16.30
C ARG A 176 3.69 -7.03 -16.05
N PRO A 177 2.60 -6.52 -16.65
CA PRO A 177 2.11 -5.17 -16.34
C PRO A 177 1.44 -5.11 -14.97
N ARG A 178 1.49 -3.92 -14.34
CA ARG A 178 0.53 -3.57 -13.29
C ARG A 178 -0.81 -3.27 -13.94
N LEU A 179 -1.91 -3.43 -13.20
CA LEU A 179 -3.24 -3.24 -13.77
C LEU A 179 -3.55 -1.75 -13.98
N ILE A 180 -3.41 -0.94 -12.95
CA ILE A 180 -3.66 0.52 -12.99
C ILE A 180 -2.51 1.27 -12.30
N ARG A 181 -2.11 2.39 -12.88
CA ARG A 181 -1.16 3.33 -12.27
C ARG A 181 -1.61 4.78 -12.43
N LEU A 182 -1.66 5.51 -11.33
CA LEU A 182 -1.90 6.95 -11.30
C LEU A 182 -0.63 7.66 -10.85
N ILE A 183 -0.19 8.65 -11.63
CA ILE A 183 1.04 9.40 -11.38
C ILE A 183 0.67 10.87 -11.15
N SER A 184 1.06 11.38 -10.00
CA SER A 184 0.78 12.72 -9.49
C SER A 184 -0.71 13.12 -9.55
N PRO A 185 -1.64 12.27 -9.05
CA PRO A 185 -3.03 12.67 -8.93
C PRO A 185 -3.20 13.74 -7.84
N ILE A 186 -3.98 14.79 -8.14
CA ILE A 186 -4.28 15.90 -7.22
C ILE A 186 -5.78 16.04 -7.07
N ASN A 187 -6.29 16.08 -5.83
CA ASN A 187 -7.73 16.15 -5.53
C ASN A 187 -8.46 15.03 -6.28
N THR A 188 -8.16 13.80 -5.92
CA THR A 188 -8.58 12.62 -6.69
C THR A 188 -9.31 11.62 -5.81
N SER A 189 -10.39 11.02 -6.33
CA SER A 189 -11.01 9.82 -5.75
C SER A 189 -10.95 8.62 -6.70
N VAL A 190 -10.82 7.42 -6.14
CA VAL A 190 -10.96 6.14 -6.86
C VAL A 190 -11.87 5.21 -6.07
N HIS A 191 -13.01 4.80 -6.62
CA HIS A 191 -14.00 4.04 -5.84
C HIS A 191 -14.99 3.17 -6.61
N ASP A 192 -15.63 2.24 -5.90
CA ASP A 192 -16.68 1.34 -6.40
C ASP A 192 -16.22 0.44 -7.57
N LEU A 193 -14.94 0.05 -7.59
CA LEU A 193 -14.34 -0.75 -8.66
C LEU A 193 -13.91 -2.15 -8.19
N ILE A 194 -13.89 -3.08 -9.14
CA ILE A 194 -13.43 -4.47 -8.93
C ILE A 194 -12.15 -4.72 -9.75
N LEU A 195 -11.05 -5.05 -9.07
CA LEU A 195 -9.74 -5.28 -9.70
C LEU A 195 -9.36 -6.76 -9.57
N VAL A 196 -9.25 -7.47 -10.69
CA VAL A 196 -9.13 -8.93 -10.69
C VAL A 196 -7.89 -9.39 -11.43
N ASP A 197 -7.15 -10.29 -10.79
CA ASP A 197 -6.05 -11.08 -11.33
C ASP A 197 -5.06 -10.23 -12.14
N SER A 198 -4.54 -9.18 -11.50
CA SER A 198 -3.47 -8.39 -12.11
C SER A 198 -2.27 -9.30 -12.43
N PRO A 199 -1.58 -9.11 -13.57
CA PRO A 199 -0.32 -9.80 -13.84
C PRO A 199 0.76 -9.47 -12.81
N LYS A 200 0.67 -8.29 -12.17
CA LYS A 200 1.54 -7.84 -11.09
C LYS A 200 0.71 -7.08 -10.03
N PHE A 201 1.03 -5.82 -9.72
CA PHE A 201 0.28 -5.02 -8.74
C PHE A 201 -1.07 -4.55 -9.31
N HIS A 202 -2.07 -4.37 -8.46
CA HIS A 202 -3.41 -3.99 -8.90
C HIS A 202 -3.53 -2.49 -9.11
N ILE A 203 -3.25 -1.67 -8.09
CA ILE A 203 -3.32 -0.22 -8.25
C ILE A 203 -2.18 0.48 -7.51
N VAL A 204 -1.51 1.37 -8.24
CA VAL A 204 -0.36 2.13 -7.76
C VAL A 204 -0.65 3.62 -7.88
N PHE A 205 -0.41 4.36 -6.81
CA PHE A 205 -0.47 5.82 -6.76
C PHE A 205 0.92 6.37 -6.47
N ASP A 206 1.48 7.11 -7.42
CA ASP A 206 2.75 7.82 -7.23
C ASP A 206 2.50 9.30 -6.99
N PHE A 207 3.12 9.86 -5.94
CA PHE A 207 3.12 11.29 -5.62
C PHE A 207 1.73 11.92 -5.52
N ALA A 208 0.78 11.18 -4.96
CA ALA A 208 -0.59 11.64 -4.79
C ALA A 208 -0.70 12.82 -3.80
N VAL A 209 -1.63 13.75 -4.05
CA VAL A 209 -1.97 14.85 -3.14
C VAL A 209 -3.49 14.95 -3.00
N ASN A 210 -4.01 14.93 -1.78
CA ASN A 210 -5.45 14.98 -1.50
C ASN A 210 -6.20 13.82 -2.17
N LEU A 211 -5.75 12.59 -1.93
CA LEU A 211 -6.27 11.37 -2.53
C LEU A 211 -7.26 10.66 -1.58
N GLU A 212 -8.37 10.18 -2.13
CA GLU A 212 -9.32 9.31 -1.44
C GLU A 212 -9.50 8.00 -2.24
N VAL A 213 -9.43 6.83 -1.60
CA VAL A 213 -9.62 5.54 -2.27
C VAL A 213 -10.50 4.66 -1.42
N TYR A 214 -11.64 4.23 -1.96
CA TYR A 214 -12.62 3.47 -1.18
C TYR A 214 -13.52 2.53 -1.98
N HIS A 215 -14.22 1.62 -1.30
CA HIS A 215 -15.11 0.64 -1.93
C HIS A 215 -14.47 -0.16 -3.08
N LEU A 216 -13.20 -0.55 -2.89
CA LEU A 216 -12.51 -1.41 -3.84
C LEU A 216 -12.61 -2.89 -3.41
N THR A 217 -12.87 -3.76 -4.38
CA THR A 217 -12.68 -5.21 -4.21
C THR A 217 -11.54 -5.68 -5.08
N ILE A 218 -10.45 -6.12 -4.46
CA ILE A 218 -9.22 -6.55 -5.16
C ILE A 218 -9.00 -8.04 -4.95
N ARG A 219 -8.80 -8.79 -6.04
CA ARG A 219 -8.56 -10.24 -6.00
C ARG A 219 -7.41 -10.64 -6.92
N GLY A 220 -6.23 -10.81 -6.33
CA GLY A 220 -5.00 -11.26 -6.96
C GLY A 220 -4.69 -12.75 -6.77
N ALA A 221 -3.48 -13.12 -7.16
CA ALA A 221 -2.97 -14.48 -6.99
C ALA A 221 -2.59 -14.77 -5.53
N ASN A 222 -2.63 -16.06 -5.17
CA ASN A 222 -2.07 -16.56 -3.91
C ASN A 222 -0.52 -16.69 -3.99
N LEU A 223 0.16 -15.61 -4.42
CA LEU A 223 1.61 -15.51 -4.57
C LEU A 223 2.06 -14.07 -4.26
N GLY A 224 3.37 -13.88 -4.05
CA GLY A 224 3.97 -12.54 -3.97
C GLY A 224 4.03 -11.82 -5.32
N SER A 225 4.26 -10.51 -5.29
CA SER A 225 4.20 -9.52 -6.36
C SER A 225 2.80 -9.25 -6.93
N TYR A 226 1.77 -9.28 -6.09
CA TYR A 226 0.36 -9.05 -6.47
C TYR A 226 -0.34 -8.05 -5.54
N ASP A 227 0.39 -7.02 -5.15
CA ASP A 227 0.02 -5.94 -4.23
C ASP A 227 -1.36 -5.36 -4.58
N GLY A 228 -2.14 -5.04 -3.55
CA GLY A 228 -3.46 -4.45 -3.66
C GLY A 228 -3.34 -2.98 -4.01
N VAL A 229 -3.07 -2.14 -3.01
CA VAL A 229 -2.91 -0.69 -3.15
C VAL A 229 -1.52 -0.26 -2.68
N ASP A 230 -0.73 0.32 -3.57
CA ASP A 230 0.55 0.97 -3.24
C ASP A 230 0.42 2.49 -3.34
N VAL A 231 0.90 3.22 -2.32
CA VAL A 231 0.79 4.69 -2.29
C VAL A 231 2.10 5.36 -1.91
N VAL A 232 2.53 6.31 -2.74
CA VAL A 232 3.46 7.40 -2.43
C VAL A 232 2.63 8.69 -2.46
N GLY A 233 2.60 9.48 -1.38
CA GLY A 233 1.77 10.70 -1.42
C GLY A 233 1.71 11.51 -0.14
N THR A 234 0.97 12.63 -0.20
CA THR A 234 0.68 13.48 0.95
C THR A 234 -0.80 13.76 1.08
N ASN A 235 -1.33 13.71 2.32
CA ASN A 235 -2.75 13.92 2.61
C ASN A 235 -3.66 12.95 1.83
N TYR A 236 -3.67 11.68 2.23
CA TYR A 236 -4.49 10.67 1.57
C TYR A 236 -5.26 9.77 2.55
N TRP A 237 -6.43 9.33 2.11
CA TRP A 237 -7.35 8.48 2.86
C TRP A 237 -7.68 7.21 2.06
N ILE A 238 -7.36 6.05 2.62
CA ILE A 238 -7.62 4.73 2.02
C ILE A 238 -8.55 3.98 2.94
N HIS A 239 -9.77 3.66 2.52
CA HIS A 239 -10.75 3.05 3.42
C HIS A 239 -11.79 2.15 2.76
N ASP A 240 -12.37 1.22 3.53
CA ASP A 240 -13.47 0.36 3.07
C ASP A 240 -13.10 -0.48 1.83
N ILE A 241 -11.93 -1.15 1.90
CA ILE A 241 -11.38 -1.98 0.83
C ILE A 241 -11.23 -3.43 1.29
N GLU A 242 -11.59 -4.38 0.42
CA GLU A 242 -11.24 -5.79 0.57
C GLU A 242 -10.13 -6.17 -0.42
N VAL A 243 -9.05 -6.77 0.09
CA VAL A 243 -7.98 -7.34 -0.74
C VAL A 243 -7.81 -8.82 -0.46
N THR A 244 -7.81 -9.63 -1.53
CA THR A 244 -7.36 -11.01 -1.51
C THR A 244 -6.15 -11.19 -2.43
N ASN A 245 -4.98 -11.47 -1.88
CA ASN A 245 -3.75 -11.78 -2.62
C ASN A 245 -2.80 -12.56 -1.71
N ARG A 246 -1.48 -12.55 -1.95
CA ARG A 246 -0.47 -13.02 -0.99
C ARG A 246 0.68 -12.03 -0.78
N ASP A 247 0.38 -10.76 -1.02
CA ASP A 247 1.30 -9.64 -0.90
C ASP A 247 0.65 -8.46 -0.17
N GLU A 248 1.04 -7.22 -0.42
CA GLU A 248 0.50 -6.07 0.28
C GLU A 248 -1.02 -5.94 0.08
N CYS A 249 -1.77 -5.79 1.17
CA CYS A 249 -3.16 -5.33 1.11
C CYS A 249 -3.16 -3.83 0.80
N VAL A 250 -2.55 -3.02 1.69
CA VAL A 250 -2.20 -1.62 1.45
C VAL A 250 -0.75 -1.38 1.88
N SER A 251 0.07 -0.80 0.99
CA SER A 251 1.45 -0.43 1.29
C SER A 251 1.67 1.07 1.20
N VAL A 252 2.24 1.62 2.28
CA VAL A 252 2.78 2.98 2.33
C VAL A 252 4.23 2.95 1.86
N LYS A 253 4.48 3.60 0.73
CA LYS A 253 5.82 3.75 0.13
C LYS A 253 6.38 5.15 0.43
N SER A 254 7.68 5.32 0.23
CA SER A 254 8.38 6.58 0.46
C SER A 254 8.51 7.41 -0.82
N PRO A 255 8.38 8.74 -0.76
CA PRO A 255 7.98 9.53 0.41
C PRO A 255 6.46 9.48 0.70
N SER A 256 6.07 9.45 1.97
CA SER A 256 4.67 9.59 2.37
C SER A 256 4.48 10.44 3.61
N ASN A 257 3.46 11.29 3.64
CA ASN A 257 3.17 12.12 4.81
C ASN A 257 1.67 12.35 4.98
N HIS A 258 1.13 12.29 6.20
CA HIS A 258 -0.29 12.55 6.49
C HIS A 258 -1.22 11.56 5.76
N ALA A 259 -1.29 10.34 6.27
CA ALA A 259 -2.11 9.28 5.72
C ALA A 259 -3.08 8.74 6.77
N LEU A 260 -4.32 8.48 6.35
CA LEU A 260 -5.29 7.71 7.11
C LEU A 260 -5.64 6.44 6.31
N VAL A 261 -5.45 5.28 6.92
CA VAL A 261 -5.76 3.98 6.32
C VAL A 261 -6.70 3.23 7.26
N GLU A 262 -7.94 2.96 6.86
CA GLU A 262 -8.89 2.36 7.79
C GLU A 262 -9.93 1.42 7.19
N ASN A 263 -10.59 0.63 8.03
CA ASN A 263 -11.70 -0.24 7.64
C ASN A 263 -11.33 -1.19 6.49
N LEU A 264 -10.21 -1.91 6.64
CA LEU A 264 -9.73 -2.85 5.63
C LEU A 264 -10.07 -4.30 5.99
N VAL A 265 -10.38 -5.09 4.98
CA VAL A 265 -10.42 -6.55 5.05
C VAL A 265 -9.32 -7.13 4.18
N CYS A 266 -8.24 -7.56 4.83
CA CYS A 266 -7.10 -8.19 4.18
C CYS A 266 -7.24 -9.71 4.28
N ASN A 267 -7.89 -10.29 3.28
CA ASN A 267 -8.27 -11.70 3.23
C ASN A 267 -7.17 -12.51 2.53
N GLN A 268 -6.40 -13.29 3.29
CA GLN A 268 -5.22 -14.04 2.84
C GLN A 268 -4.06 -13.19 2.33
N ALA A 269 -4.17 -11.86 2.37
CA ALA A 269 -3.13 -10.96 1.93
C ALA A 269 -1.79 -11.21 2.64
N GLY A 270 -0.70 -10.93 1.95
CA GLY A 270 0.64 -10.95 2.51
C GLY A 270 0.73 -10.05 3.73
N SER A 271 0.60 -8.75 3.61
CA SER A 271 0.53 -7.88 4.81
C SER A 271 -0.80 -7.14 4.90
N GLY A 272 -1.29 -6.92 6.12
CA GLY A 272 -2.47 -6.08 6.35
C GLY A 272 -2.21 -4.62 6.01
N ILE A 273 -1.26 -4.00 6.69
CA ILE A 273 -0.64 -2.75 6.23
C ILE A 273 0.88 -2.90 6.27
N SER A 274 1.57 -2.37 5.26
CA SER A 274 3.01 -2.26 5.28
C SER A 274 3.53 -0.84 5.11
N ILE A 275 4.70 -0.59 5.67
CA ILE A 275 5.55 0.56 5.39
C ILE A 275 6.84 0.03 4.77
N GLY A 276 7.09 0.39 3.51
CA GLY A 276 8.33 0.05 2.80
C GLY A 276 8.14 -0.85 1.56
N SER A 277 9.19 -1.50 1.05
CA SER A 277 10.54 -1.53 1.63
C SER A 277 11.30 -0.22 1.51
N LEU A 278 12.02 0.16 2.57
CA LEU A 278 12.77 1.41 2.65
C LEU A 278 14.27 1.18 2.58
N ASN A 279 14.96 1.99 1.76
CA ASN A 279 16.41 1.99 1.63
C ASN A 279 16.95 3.41 1.92
N VAL A 280 17.73 4.00 1.01
CA VAL A 280 18.28 5.34 1.15
C VAL A 280 17.22 6.43 0.97
N SER A 281 17.37 7.53 1.71
CA SER A 281 16.51 8.72 1.64
C SER A 281 15.03 8.46 1.91
N ALA A 282 14.73 7.51 2.80
CA ALA A 282 13.36 7.26 3.25
C ALA A 282 12.77 8.48 3.96
N SER A 283 11.51 8.82 3.68
CA SER A 283 10.82 9.96 4.29
C SER A 283 9.36 9.61 4.50
N ILE A 284 9.04 9.03 5.65
CA ILE A 284 7.67 8.67 6.03
C ILE A 284 7.31 9.30 7.37
N ALA A 285 6.18 10.03 7.40
CA ALA A 285 5.67 10.63 8.63
C ALA A 285 4.15 10.64 8.73
N ASN A 286 3.63 10.71 9.96
CA ASN A 286 2.22 11.02 10.25
C ASN A 286 1.25 10.04 9.56
N ILE A 287 1.43 8.74 9.81
CA ILE A 287 0.60 7.68 9.25
C ILE A 287 -0.28 7.10 10.35
N HIS A 288 -1.59 7.06 10.14
CA HIS A 288 -2.54 6.41 11.03
C HIS A 288 -3.25 5.28 10.31
N ALA A 289 -3.08 4.06 10.79
CA ALA A 289 -3.83 2.90 10.32
C ALA A 289 -4.76 2.40 11.42
N ARG A 290 -6.05 2.17 11.12
CA ARG A 290 -6.98 1.66 12.12
C ARG A 290 -8.10 0.77 11.60
N ASN A 291 -8.65 -0.08 12.46
CA ASN A 291 -9.78 -0.95 12.13
C ASN A 291 -9.46 -1.89 10.95
N ILE A 292 -8.34 -2.61 11.03
CA ILE A 292 -7.87 -3.52 9.97
C ILE A 292 -8.08 -4.97 10.43
N SER A 293 -8.76 -5.76 9.60
CA SER A 293 -8.97 -7.19 9.81
C SER A 293 -8.12 -8.01 8.85
N ILE A 294 -7.30 -8.91 9.39
CA ILE A 294 -6.42 -9.79 8.62
C ILE A 294 -6.85 -11.24 8.84
N ILE A 295 -7.15 -11.95 7.76
CA ILE A 295 -7.63 -13.33 7.81
C ILE A 295 -6.63 -14.21 7.07
N GLN A 296 -5.90 -15.06 7.79
CA GLN A 296 -4.92 -15.98 7.22
C GLN A 296 -3.84 -15.29 6.36
N GLY A 297 -3.46 -14.06 6.72
CA GLY A 297 -2.43 -13.30 6.02
C GLY A 297 -1.01 -13.71 6.40
N ASN A 298 0.01 -13.08 5.80
CA ASN A 298 1.39 -13.29 6.24
C ASN A 298 1.68 -12.44 7.49
N ASN A 299 1.64 -11.12 7.41
CA ASN A 299 1.92 -10.19 8.52
C ASN A 299 0.66 -9.39 8.86
N ILE A 300 0.35 -9.20 10.14
CA ILE A 300 -0.74 -8.31 10.57
C ILE A 300 -0.42 -6.87 10.17
N ALA A 301 0.79 -6.42 10.49
CA ALA A 301 1.35 -5.14 10.08
C ALA A 301 2.86 -5.29 9.91
N PHE A 302 3.46 -4.58 8.94
CA PHE A 302 4.86 -4.78 8.58
C PHE A 302 5.62 -3.49 8.25
N ILE A 303 6.62 -3.12 9.05
CA ILE A 303 7.58 -2.05 8.72
C ILE A 303 8.89 -2.70 8.29
N LYS A 304 9.27 -2.54 7.02
CA LYS A 304 10.44 -3.24 6.44
C LYS A 304 11.45 -2.26 5.84
N THR A 305 12.69 -2.33 6.33
CA THR A 305 13.82 -1.51 5.84
C THR A 305 15.03 -2.40 5.58
N TYR A 306 15.95 -1.92 4.73
CA TYR A 306 17.22 -2.60 4.45
C TYR A 306 18.37 -2.04 5.28
N PRO A 307 19.39 -2.86 5.60
CA PRO A 307 20.71 -2.38 6.02
C PRO A 307 21.31 -1.44 4.98
N GLY A 308 22.06 -0.43 5.42
CA GLY A 308 22.60 0.63 4.55
C GLY A 308 21.58 1.74 4.21
N GLY A 309 20.34 1.62 4.68
CA GLY A 309 19.31 2.64 4.46
C GLY A 309 19.59 3.97 5.15
N SER A 310 18.81 5.00 4.83
CA SER A 310 18.93 6.33 5.46
C SER A 310 17.60 7.07 5.42
N GLY A 311 17.48 8.15 6.18
CA GLY A 311 16.23 8.90 6.33
C GLY A 311 15.43 8.45 7.56
N TYR A 312 14.10 8.55 7.51
CA TYR A 312 13.26 8.33 8.70
C TYR A 312 11.87 7.75 8.42
N VAL A 313 11.35 7.07 9.44
CA VAL A 313 9.92 6.74 9.64
C VAL A 313 9.55 7.26 11.03
N THR A 314 8.60 8.20 11.10
CA THR A 314 8.20 8.79 12.39
C THR A 314 6.71 9.08 12.50
N ASN A 315 6.20 9.18 13.73
CA ASN A 315 4.79 9.47 14.02
C ASN A 315 3.83 8.49 13.32
N ILE A 316 3.98 7.21 13.65
CA ILE A 316 3.14 6.14 13.11
C ILE A 316 2.20 5.67 14.23
N THR A 317 0.92 5.55 13.93
CA THR A 317 -0.07 4.96 14.86
C THR A 317 -0.83 3.86 14.14
N PHE A 318 -0.68 2.62 14.59
CA PHE A 318 -1.51 1.49 14.17
C PHE A 318 -2.39 1.10 15.35
N GLU A 319 -3.71 1.13 15.20
CA GLU A 319 -4.63 0.76 16.27
C GLU A 319 -5.85 -0.04 15.82
N ASN A 320 -6.44 -0.84 16.72
CA ASN A 320 -7.63 -1.64 16.45
C ASN A 320 -7.43 -2.66 15.31
N PHE A 321 -6.45 -3.53 15.48
CA PHE A 321 -6.16 -4.62 14.53
C PHE A 321 -6.75 -5.93 15.03
N ARG A 322 -7.34 -6.70 14.11
CA ARG A 322 -7.88 -8.04 14.38
C ARG A 322 -7.25 -9.04 13.42
N SER A 323 -6.77 -10.14 13.96
CA SER A 323 -6.14 -11.20 13.17
C SER A 323 -6.79 -12.55 13.41
N LYS A 324 -6.90 -13.35 12.36
CA LYS A 324 -7.17 -14.78 12.46
C LYS A 324 -6.08 -15.55 11.73
N ALA A 325 -5.29 -16.33 12.47
CA ALA A 325 -4.31 -17.25 11.92
C ALA A 325 -3.32 -16.62 10.91
N SER A 326 -2.91 -15.37 11.13
CA SER A 326 -1.82 -14.76 10.34
C SER A 326 -0.49 -15.44 10.64
N LEU A 327 0.44 -15.50 9.68
CA LEU A 327 1.72 -16.20 9.89
C LEU A 327 2.62 -15.48 10.89
N TYR A 328 2.69 -14.15 10.84
CA TYR A 328 3.42 -13.24 11.69
C TYR A 328 2.46 -12.22 12.29
N GLY A 329 2.77 -11.74 13.50
CA GLY A 329 2.02 -10.67 14.12
C GLY A 329 2.44 -9.28 13.62
N LEU A 330 2.80 -8.40 14.55
CA LEU A 330 3.44 -7.11 14.26
C LEU A 330 4.92 -7.36 13.94
N ASP A 331 5.34 -6.93 12.76
CA ASP A 331 6.70 -7.12 12.26
C ASP A 331 7.36 -5.75 12.00
N ILE A 332 8.48 -5.49 12.67
CA ILE A 332 9.43 -4.45 12.33
C ILE A 332 10.73 -5.17 12.00
N ASN A 333 11.19 -5.06 10.76
CA ASN A 333 12.41 -5.73 10.32
C ASN A 333 13.31 -4.76 9.55
N GLN A 334 14.35 -4.27 10.22
CA GLN A 334 15.39 -3.44 9.59
C GLN A 334 16.50 -4.22 8.89
N TYR A 335 16.39 -5.55 8.86
CA TYR A 335 17.28 -6.47 8.16
C TYR A 335 16.50 -7.24 7.06
N TRP A 336 15.52 -6.59 6.43
CA TRP A 336 14.69 -7.26 5.43
C TRP A 336 15.55 -7.81 4.27
N GLN A 337 15.26 -9.04 3.85
CA GLN A 337 16.01 -9.82 2.86
C GLN A 337 17.49 -10.10 3.16
N ASN A 338 18.00 -9.81 4.37
CA ASN A 338 19.37 -10.14 4.78
C ASN A 338 20.41 -9.80 3.68
N THR A 339 20.32 -8.62 3.07
CA THR A 339 21.31 -8.22 2.07
C THR A 339 22.68 -8.24 2.74
N PHE A 340 23.66 -8.88 2.10
CA PHE A 340 25.06 -8.95 2.56
C PHE A 340 25.77 -7.58 2.56
N GLU A 341 25.01 -6.49 2.44
CA GLU A 341 25.51 -5.13 2.46
C GLU A 341 26.00 -4.81 3.87
N PRO A 342 27.18 -4.21 4.00
CA PRO A 342 27.68 -3.82 5.31
C PRO A 342 26.69 -2.83 5.93
N ASP A 343 26.40 -3.04 7.21
CA ASP A 343 25.58 -2.16 8.02
C ASP A 343 26.29 -0.81 8.16
N THR A 344 26.09 0.06 7.17
CA THR A 344 26.75 1.37 7.00
C THR A 344 25.80 2.52 7.29
N GLY A 345 24.51 2.23 7.45
CA GLY A 345 23.44 3.18 7.73
C GLY A 345 22.13 2.42 7.99
N ALA A 346 21.17 3.12 8.59
CA ALA A 346 19.81 2.61 8.73
C ALA A 346 18.78 3.74 8.73
N VAL A 347 17.56 3.40 8.34
CA VAL A 347 16.40 4.30 8.44
C VAL A 347 16.08 4.51 9.92
N ALA A 348 16.03 5.76 10.37
CA ALA A 348 15.69 6.08 11.75
C ALA A 348 14.20 5.81 12.02
N LEU A 349 13.90 5.03 13.07
CA LEU A 349 12.53 4.72 13.49
C LEU A 349 12.22 5.43 14.82
N SER A 350 11.18 6.27 14.85
CA SER A 350 10.80 6.95 16.09
C SER A 350 9.29 7.21 16.21
N ASN A 351 8.79 7.37 17.43
CA ASN A 351 7.38 7.73 17.70
C ASN A 351 6.40 6.76 17.01
N LEU A 352 6.51 5.48 17.35
CA LEU A 352 5.67 4.42 16.80
C LEU A 352 4.70 3.93 17.87
N VAL A 353 3.40 3.93 17.59
CA VAL A 353 2.36 3.49 18.52
C VAL A 353 1.60 2.32 17.91
N PHE A 354 1.57 1.21 18.62
CA PHE A 354 0.82 0.00 18.27
C PHE A 354 -0.14 -0.31 19.42
N ARG A 355 -1.45 -0.14 19.18
CA ARG A 355 -2.48 -0.24 20.24
C ARG A 355 -3.60 -1.18 19.85
N ASN A 356 -4.12 -1.96 20.80
CA ASN A 356 -5.35 -2.74 20.63
C ASN A 356 -5.27 -3.72 19.43
N PHE A 357 -4.32 -4.64 19.51
CA PHE A 357 -4.19 -5.76 18.56
C PHE A 357 -4.76 -7.01 19.21
N SER A 358 -5.65 -7.72 18.51
CA SER A 358 -6.34 -8.89 19.09
C SER A 358 -6.55 -10.02 18.09
N GLY A 359 -6.76 -11.24 18.60
CA GLY A 359 -7.02 -12.42 17.79
C GLY A 359 -5.86 -13.40 17.80
N SER A 360 -5.41 -13.87 16.63
CA SER A 360 -4.45 -14.98 16.58
C SER A 360 -3.41 -14.95 15.46
N VAL A 361 -2.31 -15.65 15.72
CA VAL A 361 -1.29 -16.06 14.75
C VAL A 361 -1.30 -17.60 14.59
N ALA A 362 -0.90 -18.11 13.43
CA ALA A 362 -0.97 -19.53 13.11
C ALA A 362 -0.09 -20.40 14.04
N ASP A 363 1.17 -20.02 14.24
CA ASP A 363 2.15 -20.73 15.07
C ASP A 363 3.08 -19.72 15.74
N GLY A 364 2.70 -19.29 16.95
CA GLY A 364 3.36 -18.22 17.71
C GLY A 364 4.72 -18.63 18.31
N ALA A 365 5.03 -19.93 18.31
CA ALA A 365 6.34 -20.44 18.71
C ALA A 365 7.36 -20.32 17.56
N LYS A 366 6.92 -20.51 16.30
CA LYS A 366 7.77 -20.32 15.12
C LYS A 366 7.86 -18.87 14.67
N ARG A 367 6.71 -18.18 14.64
CA ARG A 367 6.56 -16.83 14.10
C ARG A 367 5.80 -15.97 15.12
N PRO A 368 6.49 -15.02 15.76
CA PRO A 368 5.98 -14.47 17.00
C PRO A 368 4.92 -13.40 16.77
N PRO A 369 4.05 -13.15 17.78
CA PRO A 369 3.15 -12.00 17.76
C PRO A 369 3.88 -10.66 17.67
N LEU A 370 5.04 -10.54 18.33
CA LEU A 370 5.93 -9.39 18.22
C LEU A 370 7.27 -9.84 17.62
N TYR A 371 7.52 -9.48 16.36
CA TYR A 371 8.82 -9.58 15.71
C TYR A 371 9.36 -8.17 15.49
N LEU A 372 10.08 -7.61 16.46
CA LEU A 372 10.49 -6.21 16.45
C LEU A 372 12.02 -6.12 16.48
N ILE A 373 12.62 -6.06 15.31
CA ILE A 373 14.08 -6.05 15.12
C ILE A 373 14.49 -4.72 14.48
N ALA A 374 15.05 -3.84 15.30
CA ALA A 374 15.72 -2.63 14.84
C ALA A 374 17.21 -2.85 14.62
N ASN A 375 17.79 -1.94 13.83
CA ASN A 375 19.18 -1.94 13.43
C ASN A 375 20.12 -1.60 14.61
N ASP A 376 21.37 -2.05 14.52
CA ASP A 376 22.37 -1.93 15.60
C ASP A 376 23.04 -0.53 15.64
N LEU A 377 22.99 0.21 14.54
CA LEU A 377 23.50 1.58 14.41
C LEU A 377 22.51 2.62 14.92
N THR A 378 21.23 2.45 14.56
CA THR A 378 20.14 3.36 14.93
C THR A 378 19.00 2.57 15.57
N TYR A 379 18.84 2.71 16.89
CA TYR A 379 17.74 2.10 17.61
C TYR A 379 16.39 2.67 17.19
N ALA A 380 15.32 1.86 17.30
CA ALA A 380 13.97 2.41 17.29
C ALA A 380 13.64 3.01 18.66
N THR A 381 13.12 4.25 18.69
CA THR A 381 12.91 4.99 19.95
C THR A 381 11.48 5.51 20.07
N ASN A 382 11.02 5.69 21.31
CA ASN A 382 9.64 6.07 21.60
C ASN A 382 8.61 5.15 20.92
N VAL A 383 8.83 3.84 21.07
CA VAL A 383 7.91 2.81 20.58
C VAL A 383 6.96 2.39 21.71
N THR A 384 5.66 2.48 21.48
CA THR A 384 4.61 2.06 22.40
C THR A 384 3.91 0.83 21.86
N VAL A 385 3.84 -0.23 22.66
CA VAL A 385 2.98 -1.40 22.43
C VAL A 385 2.05 -1.56 23.63
N GLU A 386 0.74 -1.47 23.40
CA GLU A 386 -0.26 -1.59 24.46
C GLU A 386 -1.55 -2.25 23.97
N ASP A 387 -2.26 -2.89 24.90
CA ASP A 387 -3.47 -3.67 24.66
C ASP A 387 -3.27 -4.75 23.58
N PHE A 388 -2.23 -5.58 23.75
CA PHE A 388 -1.81 -6.53 22.71
C PHE A 388 -2.17 -7.99 23.06
N SER A 389 -3.31 -8.48 22.58
CA SER A 389 -3.87 -9.81 22.88
C SER A 389 -3.90 -10.75 21.67
N LEU A 390 -2.73 -11.16 21.15
CA LEU A 390 -2.63 -12.18 20.10
C LEU A 390 -2.24 -13.53 20.68
N TRP A 391 -3.00 -14.57 20.38
CA TRP A 391 -2.69 -15.95 20.80
C TRP A 391 -2.32 -16.84 19.61
N THR A 392 -1.68 -17.98 19.89
CA THR A 392 -1.38 -18.95 18.84
C THR A 392 -2.54 -19.91 18.60
N GLU A 393 -2.80 -20.24 17.34
CA GLU A 393 -3.73 -21.31 16.94
C GLU A 393 -3.15 -22.72 17.13
N SER A 394 -1.83 -22.85 17.31
CA SER A 394 -1.14 -24.13 17.48
C SER A 394 -0.13 -24.10 18.62
N GLY A 395 -0.11 -25.17 19.42
CA GLY A 395 0.70 -25.22 20.63
C GLY A 395 0.09 -24.43 21.79
N THR A 396 0.89 -24.14 22.81
CA THR A 396 0.42 -23.60 24.10
C THR A 396 1.23 -22.39 24.58
N TYR A 397 2.10 -21.84 23.75
CA TYR A 397 2.95 -20.70 24.08
C TYR A 397 3.33 -19.89 22.84
N VAL A 398 3.79 -18.66 23.06
CA VAL A 398 4.35 -17.76 22.03
C VAL A 398 5.74 -17.29 22.47
N VAL A 399 6.57 -16.81 21.54
CA VAL A 399 7.94 -16.34 21.85
C VAL A 399 8.23 -15.01 21.18
N ASN A 400 8.11 -13.88 21.87
CA ASN A 400 8.43 -12.60 21.25
C ASN A 400 9.92 -12.46 20.89
N LYS A 401 10.21 -11.69 19.84
CA LYS A 401 11.56 -11.37 19.39
C LYS A 401 11.69 -9.86 19.32
N ILE A 402 12.41 -9.28 20.27
CA ILE A 402 12.56 -7.82 20.38
C ILE A 402 14.05 -7.50 20.52
N SER A 403 14.58 -6.69 19.61
CA SER A 403 15.99 -6.26 19.62
C SER A 403 16.11 -4.79 19.20
N ASN A 404 16.84 -3.99 19.98
CA ASN A 404 17.11 -2.58 19.71
C ASN A 404 15.87 -1.67 19.55
N ILE A 405 14.74 -2.10 20.15
CA ILE A 405 13.48 -1.35 20.24
C ILE A 405 13.33 -0.79 21.65
N PHE A 406 13.09 0.52 21.77
CA PHE A 406 12.94 1.18 23.07
C PHE A 406 11.70 2.07 23.18
N GLY A 407 11.06 2.02 24.35
CA GLY A 407 9.87 2.79 24.70
C GLY A 407 9.08 2.14 25.83
N SER A 408 7.78 1.91 25.61
CA SER A 408 6.83 1.40 26.60
C SER A 408 6.09 0.16 26.07
N GLY A 409 5.96 -0.88 26.91
CA GLY A 409 5.24 -2.10 26.59
C GLY A 409 4.36 -2.53 27.77
N ASP A 410 3.17 -3.05 27.48
CA ASP A 410 2.20 -3.50 28.50
C ASP A 410 2.50 -4.88 29.15
N ASN A 411 3.61 -5.53 28.77
CA ASN A 411 3.97 -6.88 29.20
C ASN A 411 2.89 -7.94 28.86
N SER A 412 2.18 -7.79 27.74
CA SER A 412 1.11 -8.70 27.27
C SER A 412 1.41 -10.20 27.37
N TYR A 413 2.69 -10.59 27.38
CA TYR A 413 3.14 -11.99 27.39
C TYR A 413 3.98 -12.36 28.62
N GLY A 414 3.94 -11.52 29.65
CA GLY A 414 4.65 -11.73 30.91
C GLY A 414 5.67 -10.63 31.21
N ALA A 415 6.07 -10.56 32.49
CA ALA A 415 7.00 -9.55 32.96
C ALA A 415 8.37 -9.71 32.27
N GLY A 416 8.79 -8.68 31.54
CA GLY A 416 10.09 -8.66 30.83
C GLY A 416 10.05 -9.16 29.39
N ASP A 417 8.89 -9.56 28.88
CA ASP A 417 8.67 -9.97 27.47
C ASP A 417 8.16 -8.80 26.59
N GLY A 418 8.18 -7.58 27.14
CA GLY A 418 7.77 -6.34 26.46
C GLY A 418 8.93 -5.43 26.07
N ILE A 419 8.57 -4.28 25.50
CA ILE A 419 9.52 -3.21 25.12
C ILE A 419 10.18 -2.61 26.38
N LYS A 420 11.49 -2.38 26.31
CA LYS A 420 12.29 -1.79 27.40
C LYS A 420 12.43 -0.28 27.23
N SER A 421 12.55 0.46 28.33
CA SER A 421 12.90 1.89 28.28
C SER A 421 14.38 2.09 27.94
N LEU A 422 14.69 3.13 27.14
CA LEU A 422 16.07 3.50 26.84
C LEU A 422 16.73 4.17 28.06
N THR A 423 17.95 3.76 28.41
CA THR A 423 18.72 4.35 29.53
C THR A 423 20.02 4.98 29.03
N SER A 424 20.54 5.96 29.77
CA SER A 424 21.76 6.70 29.41
C SER A 424 23.05 5.87 29.38
N LYS A 425 23.01 4.64 29.91
CA LYS A 425 24.15 3.69 29.95
C LYS A 425 23.99 2.50 29.00
N HIS A 426 23.03 2.54 28.06
CA HIS A 426 22.76 1.39 27.21
C HIS A 426 23.88 1.14 26.18
N SER A 427 24.48 -0.05 26.23
CA SER A 427 25.45 -0.52 25.24
C SER A 427 24.74 -1.21 24.08
N ARG A 428 25.17 -0.95 22.84
CA ARG A 428 24.64 -1.58 21.63
C ARG A 428 24.69 -3.10 21.77
N THR A 429 23.56 -3.77 21.51
CA THR A 429 23.52 -5.22 21.40
C THR A 429 23.60 -5.55 19.91
N ALA A 430 24.69 -6.18 19.49
CA ALA A 430 24.81 -6.63 18.12
C ALA A 430 23.72 -7.69 17.85
N TYR A 431 22.77 -7.38 16.98
CA TYR A 431 21.87 -8.39 16.45
C TYR A 431 22.65 -9.18 15.41
N THR A 432 23.16 -10.35 15.79
CA THR A 432 23.59 -11.33 14.79
C THR A 432 22.31 -11.93 14.24
N PRO A 433 21.93 -11.68 12.97
CA PRO A 433 20.82 -12.40 12.39
C PRO A 433 21.18 -13.88 12.49
N ALA A 434 20.46 -14.64 13.32
CA ALA A 434 20.39 -16.06 13.06
C ALA A 434 19.89 -16.15 11.62
N PRO A 435 20.55 -16.90 10.70
CA PRO A 435 20.00 -17.09 9.38
C PRO A 435 18.54 -17.48 9.58
N LEU A 436 17.63 -16.60 9.15
CA LEU A 436 16.22 -16.90 9.16
C LEU A 436 16.11 -18.02 8.13
N TRP A 437 16.24 -19.24 8.65
CA TRP A 437 15.85 -20.47 8.00
C TRP A 437 16.80 -20.94 6.87
N LYS A 438 17.03 -22.26 6.81
CA LYS A 438 17.93 -22.95 5.87
C LYS A 438 17.27 -23.05 4.49
N PRO A 439 18.00 -23.05 3.35
CA PRO A 439 17.46 -23.03 1.98
C PRO A 439 16.52 -24.18 1.55
N GLU A 440 16.11 -25.10 2.41
CA GLU A 440 15.36 -26.30 2.04
C GLU A 440 13.98 -26.35 2.73
N GLY A 441 12.90 -25.95 2.02
CA GLY A 441 11.50 -26.20 2.46
C GLY A 441 10.39 -25.11 2.45
N ASP A 442 10.63 -23.82 2.69
CA ASP A 442 9.59 -22.78 2.94
C ASP A 442 9.63 -21.59 1.96
N TYR A 443 10.74 -21.31 1.28
CA TYR A 443 10.73 -20.33 0.18
C TYR A 443 9.96 -20.90 -1.04
N ASP A 444 10.15 -22.18 -1.34
CA ASP A 444 9.67 -22.77 -2.61
C ASP A 444 8.18 -23.11 -2.69
N LYS A 445 7.36 -22.81 -1.67
CA LYS A 445 5.93 -23.14 -1.75
C LYS A 445 4.97 -22.01 -1.40
N HIS A 446 5.39 -20.98 -0.66
CA HIS A 446 4.47 -19.94 -0.19
C HIS A 446 5.02 -18.51 -0.18
N TYR A 447 6.28 -18.28 -0.53
CA TYR A 447 6.88 -16.96 -0.42
C TYR A 447 7.76 -16.68 -1.63
N TRP A 448 7.24 -15.83 -2.52
CA TRP A 448 7.97 -15.16 -3.60
C TRP A 448 8.54 -16.15 -4.64
N GLY A 449 7.88 -16.23 -5.79
CA GLY A 449 8.48 -16.88 -6.95
C GLY A 449 9.88 -16.34 -7.15
N SER A 450 10.85 -17.24 -7.35
CA SER A 450 12.18 -16.90 -7.84
C SER A 450 12.07 -15.88 -8.96
N PHE A 451 12.71 -14.72 -8.78
CA PHE A 451 12.81 -13.66 -9.78
C PHE A 451 13.51 -14.14 -11.05
#